data_AF-A0A0D6L3F8-F1
#
_entry.id   AF-A0A0D6L3F8-F1
#
_cell.length_a   1.000
_cell.length_b   1.000
_cell.length_c   1.000
_cell.angle_alpha   90.00
_cell.angle_beta   90.00
_cell.angle_gamma   90.00
#
_symmetry.space_group_name_H-M   'P 1'
#
loop_
_entity.id
_entity.type
_entity.pdbx_description
1 polymer ?
#
loop_
_entity_poly.entity_id
_entity_poly.type
_entity_poly.pdbx_seq_one_letter_code
_entity_poly.pdbx_strand_id
1 'polypeptide(L)'
;MRKAMKPEEAEISWDNHVHLTDLDYADDIALLAESDSSFQKATLSPNQEATKIGLRISVEKSKVMKLGIKHIPININVGTTQLEN
;
A
#
# COMPACT_ATOMS: atom_id res chain seq x y z
N MET A 1 -1.77 6.33 -10.36
CA MET A 1 -0.87 6.23 -9.19
C MET A 1 0.46 5.54 -9.46
N ARG A 2 0.59 4.73 -10.53
CA ARG A 2 1.85 4.04 -10.88
C ARG A 2 3.13 4.89 -10.83
N LYS A 3 3.10 6.16 -11.26
CA LYS A 3 4.26 7.08 -11.18
C LYS A 3 4.69 7.47 -9.75
N ALA A 4 3.80 7.29 -8.77
CA ALA A 4 4.09 7.52 -7.36
C ALA A 4 4.80 6.32 -6.72
N MET A 5 4.76 5.14 -7.32
CA MET A 5 5.32 3.93 -6.75
C MET A 5 6.77 3.77 -7.21
N LYS A 6 7.68 3.55 -6.26
CA LYS A 6 9.04 3.11 -6.56
C LYS A 6 9.01 1.58 -6.64
N PRO A 7 9.20 0.98 -7.83
CA PRO A 7 9.06 -0.45 -8.02
C PRO A 7 10.01 -1.22 -7.08
N GLU A 8 11.28 -0.82 -7.05
CA GLU A 8 12.37 -1.58 -6.46
C GLU A 8 12.34 -1.76 -4.91
N GLU A 9 11.52 -1.00 -4.16
CA GLU A 9 11.54 -0.99 -2.68
C GLU A 9 10.37 -1.72 -2.00
N ALA A 10 9.32 -2.08 -2.74
CA ALA A 10 8.05 -2.55 -2.15
C ALA A 10 7.36 -3.66 -2.95
N GLU A 11 8.11 -4.42 -3.75
CA GLU A 11 7.58 -5.43 -4.66
C GLU A 11 7.37 -6.80 -4.01
N ILE A 12 6.36 -7.54 -4.51
CA ILE A 12 6.24 -8.98 -4.30
C ILE A 12 6.70 -9.69 -5.57
N SER A 13 7.65 -10.62 -5.45
CA SER A 13 8.06 -11.48 -6.56
C SER A 13 6.94 -12.42 -6.98
N TRP A 14 6.49 -12.31 -8.23
CA TRP A 14 5.48 -13.20 -8.83
C TRP A 14 6.15 -14.39 -9.53
N ASP A 15 7.25 -14.13 -10.25
CA ASP A 15 8.22 -15.12 -10.72
C ASP A 15 9.64 -14.51 -10.70
N ASN A 16 10.67 -15.27 -11.11
CA ASN A 16 12.07 -14.79 -11.10
C ASN A 16 12.33 -13.53 -11.97
N HIS A 17 11.34 -13.03 -12.72
CA HIS A 17 11.45 -11.90 -13.63
C HIS A 17 10.32 -10.86 -13.50
N VAL A 18 9.23 -11.19 -12.82
CA VAL A 18 8.02 -10.36 -12.73
C VAL A 18 7.70 -10.07 -11.27
N HIS A 19 7.48 -8.80 -10.98
CA HIS A 19 7.07 -8.31 -9.67
C HIS A 19 5.67 -7.72 -9.73
N LEU A 20 4.85 -8.01 -8.72
CA LEU A 20 3.52 -7.44 -8.54
C LEU A 20 3.57 -6.35 -7.46
N THR A 21 3.25 -5.12 -7.86
CA THR A 21 3.30 -3.92 -7.01
C THR A 21 1.94 -3.47 -6.51
N ASP A 22 0.95 -3.46 -7.40
CA ASP A 22 -0.37 -2.90 -7.15
C ASP A 22 -1.43 -3.45 -8.11
N LEU A 23 -2.69 -3.33 -7.69
CA LEU A 23 -3.85 -3.50 -8.55
C LEU A 23 -4.66 -2.20 -8.52
N ASP A 24 -4.79 -1.54 -9.67
CA ASP A 24 -5.51 -0.28 -9.82
C ASP A 24 -6.83 -0.45 -10.61
N TYR A 25 -7.97 -0.04 -10.01
CA TYR A 25 -9.24 0.08 -10.73
C TYR A 25 -10.00 1.34 -10.28
N ALA A 26 -10.21 2.27 -11.21
CA ALA A 26 -10.83 3.57 -10.94
C ALA A 26 -10.13 4.35 -9.80
N ASP A 27 -10.85 4.65 -8.71
CA ASP A 27 -10.36 5.32 -7.51
C ASP A 27 -9.83 4.36 -6.43
N ASP A 28 -10.02 3.05 -6.61
CA ASP A 28 -9.55 2.02 -5.68
C ASP A 28 -8.17 1.48 -6.10
N ILE A 29 -7.30 1.30 -5.10
CA ILE A 29 -5.95 0.76 -5.26
C ILE A 29 -5.68 -0.24 -4.14
N ALA A 30 -5.15 -1.40 -4.50
CA ALA A 30 -4.59 -2.36 -3.56
C ALA A 30 -3.06 -2.32 -3.63
N LEU A 31 -2.42 -2.11 -2.48
CA LEU A 31 -0.97 -2.20 -2.33
C LEU A 31 -0.60 -3.60 -1.81
N LEU A 32 0.53 -4.13 -2.26
CA LEU A 32 1.04 -5.43 -1.86
C LEU A 32 2.52 -5.27 -1.48
N ALA A 33 2.93 -5.84 -0.36
CA ALA A 33 4.35 -5.89 0.02
C ALA A 33 4.63 -7.11 0.90
N GLU A 34 5.87 -7.60 0.86
CA GLU A 34 6.29 -8.79 1.61
C GLU A 34 6.45 -8.56 3.12
N SER A 35 6.77 -7.31 3.52
CA SER A 35 6.98 -6.95 4.93
C SER A 35 6.14 -5.76 5.36
N ASP A 36 5.76 -5.71 6.64
CA ASP A 36 5.00 -4.60 7.23
C ASP A 36 5.74 -3.25 7.05
N SER A 37 7.07 -3.26 7.11
CA SER A 37 7.91 -2.08 6.91
C SER A 37 7.91 -1.58 5.46
N SER A 38 7.97 -2.50 4.50
CA SER A 38 7.86 -2.20 3.07
C SER A 38 6.46 -1.71 2.73
N PHE A 39 5.43 -2.29 3.36
CA PHE A 39 4.03 -1.89 3.19
C PHE A 39 3.79 -0.47 3.71
N GLN A 40 4.33 -0.12 4.87
CA GLN A 40 4.26 1.24 5.40
C GLN A 40 4.92 2.25 4.44
N LYS A 41 6.09 1.92 3.87
CA LYS A 41 6.75 2.76 2.86
C LYS A 41 5.91 2.89 1.57
N ALA A 42 5.35 1.79 1.10
CA ALA A 42 4.48 1.74 -0.07
C ALA A 42 3.23 2.61 0.10
N THR A 43 2.74 2.78 1.34
CA THR A 43 1.55 3.60 1.64
C THR A 43 1.87 5.10 1.69
N LEU A 44 3.11 5.49 2.02
CA LEU A 44 3.51 6.90 2.14
C LEU A 44 3.50 7.63 0.79
N SER A 45 4.04 7.00 -0.25
CA SER A 45 4.23 7.65 -1.55
C SER A 45 2.89 7.99 -2.24
N PRO A 46 1.91 7.06 -2.34
CA PRO A 46 0.56 7.35 -2.82
C PRO A 46 -0.13 8.48 -2.06
N ASN A 47 -0.01 8.51 -0.74
CA ASN A 47 -0.62 9.55 0.09
C ASN A 47 -0.01 10.92 -0.17
N GLN A 48 1.32 11.00 -0.31
CA GLN A 48 2.03 12.23 -0.64
C GLN A 48 1.66 12.75 -2.03
N GLU A 49 1.63 11.88 -3.05
CA GLU A 49 1.28 12.30 -4.41
C GLU A 49 -0.21 12.66 -4.55
N ALA A 50 -1.12 11.94 -3.90
CA ALA A 50 -2.54 12.27 -3.86
C ALA A 50 -2.77 13.67 -3.25
N THR A 51 -2.08 13.98 -2.16
CA THR A 51 -2.21 15.28 -1.49
C THR A 51 -1.82 16.45 -2.40
N LYS A 52 -0.80 16.29 -3.26
CA LYS A 52 -0.36 17.35 -4.20
C LYS A 52 -1.41 17.74 -5.22
N ILE A 53 -2.34 16.84 -5.53
CA ILE A 53 -3.44 17.07 -6.48
C ILE A 53 -4.79 17.26 -5.78
N GLY A 54 -4.80 17.49 -4.46
CA GLY A 54 -6.02 17.72 -3.68
C GLY A 54 -6.83 16.46 -3.37
N LEU A 55 -6.26 15.27 -3.58
CA LEU A 55 -6.86 14.00 -3.18
C LEU A 55 -6.34 13.55 -1.81
N ARG A 56 -7.08 12.63 -1.17
CA ARG A 56 -6.66 11.98 0.08
C ARG A 56 -7.06 10.51 0.08
N ILE A 57 -6.26 9.69 0.77
CA ILE A 57 -6.66 8.32 1.08
C ILE A 57 -7.73 8.37 2.19
N SER A 58 -8.85 7.69 1.96
CA SER A 58 -9.93 7.59 2.96
C SER A 58 -9.57 6.50 3.96
N VAL A 59 -9.17 6.89 5.17
CA VAL A 59 -8.89 5.95 6.27
C VAL A 59 -10.10 5.07 6.57
N GLU A 60 -11.31 5.63 6.57
CA GLU A 60 -12.56 4.91 6.85
C GLU A 60 -12.87 3.81 5.82
N LYS A 61 -12.45 3.99 4.56
CA LYS A 61 -12.68 3.02 3.48
C LYS A 61 -11.46 2.12 3.22
N SER A 62 -10.34 2.38 3.88
CA SER A 62 -9.09 1.66 3.67
C SER A 62 -8.88 0.63 4.77
N LYS A 63 -8.51 -0.58 4.38
CA LYS A 63 -8.27 -1.70 5.30
C LYS A 63 -6.93 -2.35 5.00
N VAL A 64 -6.21 -2.74 6.04
CA VAL A 64 -4.97 -3.50 5.95
C VAL A 64 -5.30 -4.97 6.17
N MET A 65 -4.76 -5.85 5.33
CA MET A 65 -4.96 -7.29 5.48
C MET A 65 -3.63 -8.02 5.36
N LYS A 66 -3.41 -9.02 6.22
CA LYS A 66 -2.26 -9.93 6.13
C LYS A 66 -2.70 -11.22 5.44
N LEU A 67 -2.07 -11.55 4.32
CA LEU A 67 -2.28 -12.82 3.61
C LEU A 67 -1.37 -13.90 4.21
N GLY A 68 -1.94 -14.98 4.75
CA GLY A 68 -1.18 -16.10 5.32
C GLY A 68 -1.90 -16.82 6.48
N ILE A 69 -1.18 -17.70 7.19
CA ILE A 69 -1.74 -18.62 8.21
C ILE A 69 -1.93 -17.95 9.59
N LYS A 70 -1.37 -16.75 9.81
CA LYS A 70 -1.46 -16.02 11.09
C LYS A 70 -2.04 -14.63 10.86
N HIS A 71 -3.23 -14.39 11.43
CA HIS A 71 -3.81 -13.07 11.59
C HIS A 71 -3.16 -12.35 12.79
N ILE A 72 -1.97 -11.79 12.57
CA ILE A 72 -1.35 -10.87 13.51
C ILE A 72 -1.73 -9.45 13.05
N PRO A 73 -2.26 -8.59 13.94
CA PRO A 73 -2.55 -7.20 13.61
C PRO A 73 -1.30 -6.48 13.08
N ILE A 74 -1.48 -5.69 12.02
CA ILE A 74 -0.43 -4.84 11.45
C ILE A 74 -0.83 -3.38 11.68
N ASN A 75 0.11 -2.59 12.16
CA ASN A 75 -0.10 -1.16 12.38
C ASN A 75 0.46 -0.37 11.20
N ILE A 76 -0.40 -0.02 10.24
CA ILE A 76 -0.06 0.85 9.11
C ILE A 76 -0.72 2.21 9.29
N ASN A 77 0.07 3.26 9.07
CA ASN A 77 -0.35 4.64 9.20
C ASN A 77 -0.49 5.32 7.84
N VAL A 78 -1.56 6.11 7.70
CA VAL A 78 -1.73 7.10 6.64
C VAL A 78 -1.74 8.48 7.30
N GLY A 79 -0.66 9.23 7.11
CA GLY A 79 -0.46 10.49 7.83
C GLY A 79 -0.33 10.24 9.34
N THR A 80 -1.26 10.78 10.14
CA THR A 80 -1.28 10.62 11.61
C THR A 80 -2.25 9.54 12.10
N THR A 81 -2.93 8.83 11.19
CA THR A 81 -4.02 7.92 11.53
C THR A 81 -3.68 6.48 11.15
N GLN A 82 -3.96 5.54 12.05
CA GLN A 82 -3.80 4.11 11.81
C GLN A 82 -4.99 3.57 11.00
N LEU A 83 -4.69 2.70 10.04
CA LEU A 83 -5.70 1.98 9.26
C LEU A 83 -6.30 0.82 10.08
N GLU A 84 -7.54 0.46 9.74
CA GLU A 84 -8.20 -0.72 10.30
C GLU A 84 -7.55 -2.02 9.81
N ASN A 85 -7.55 -3.05 10.65
CA ASN A 85 -7.12 -4.43 10.35
C ASN A 85 -8.30 -5.31 9.89
#